data_AF-A0A8H6S754-F1
#
_entry.id   AF-A0A8H6S754-F1
#
_cell.length_a   1.000
_cell.length_b   1.000
_cell.length_c   1.000
_cell.angle_alpha   90.00
_cell.angle_beta   90.00
_cell.angle_gamma   90.00
#
_symmetry.space_group_name_H-M   'P 1'
#
loop_
_entity.id
_entity.type
_entity.pdbx_description
1 polymer ?
#
loop_
_entity_poly.entity_id
_entity_poly.type
_entity_poly.pdbx_seq_one_letter_code
_entity_poly.pdbx_strand_id
1 'polypeptide(L)'
;MEQIAAQIKTAEDATILTESQEQTPPILTLPNEIVAEIFSQYLPPYPTYPSSTGEGSPEFLRTICRRWRNLALHTPSLWRAFQLGLYVTEKEIKRFEEWLQRSGSTPLSLFIDIANANDEDQSAAVLRLLGDNRFRWEYITLALKPSEVACLSGYAPLLVRFKLVINTDEKYQTPIRLKSADRLRFLSLWNVPRNDSSVHWEQLTCMSLFNVSIEDAAHTVALAPNLRCCAFSLREAATYSETFIQHSRIDTLILIYFIAPHLDALILPSLRRLEISGYHTPANTGVDSLRGFTNRSRCRLTHLRLVDPTERVRSELDKYQSALPGTLVLTASRKEQLQEEENWWMTDEYWRAEET
;
A
#
# COMPACT_ATOMS: atom_id res chain seq x y z
N MET A 1 3.89 -24.17 70.16
CA MET A 1 4.29 -24.22 68.73
C MET A 1 3.34 -23.41 67.87
N GLU A 2 2.02 -23.55 67.99
CA GLU A 2 1.04 -22.74 67.22
C GLU A 2 1.01 -21.23 67.54
N GLN A 3 1.22 -20.84 68.81
CA GLN A 3 1.21 -19.41 69.20
C GLN A 3 2.41 -18.61 68.67
N ILE A 4 3.56 -19.25 68.47
CA ILE A 4 4.77 -18.62 67.94
C ILE A 4 4.67 -18.47 66.42
N ALA A 5 4.08 -19.46 65.73
CA ALA A 5 3.82 -19.39 64.29
C ALA A 5 2.78 -18.30 63.93
N ALA A 6 1.77 -18.09 64.78
CA ALA A 6 0.81 -17.02 64.60
C ALA A 6 1.44 -15.63 64.81
N GLN A 7 2.34 -15.45 65.78
CA GLN A 7 3.02 -14.17 66.01
C GLN A 7 4.05 -13.82 64.93
N ILE A 8 4.74 -14.81 64.37
CA ILE A 8 5.68 -14.60 63.24
C ILE A 8 4.90 -14.22 61.98
N LYS A 9 3.75 -14.87 61.70
CA LYS A 9 2.92 -14.56 60.53
C LYS A 9 2.29 -13.17 60.62
N THR A 10 1.82 -12.74 61.79
CA THR A 10 1.27 -11.38 61.97
C THR A 10 2.35 -10.30 61.96
N ALA A 11 3.58 -10.62 62.38
CA ALA A 11 4.73 -9.72 62.26
C ALA A 11 5.26 -9.62 60.81
N GLU A 12 5.26 -10.71 60.04
CA GLU A 12 5.59 -10.71 58.62
C GLU A 12 4.51 -9.97 57.79
N ASP A 13 3.21 -10.19 58.07
CA ASP A 13 2.11 -9.46 57.40
C ASP A 13 2.12 -7.96 57.76
N ALA A 14 2.50 -7.58 58.99
CA ALA A 14 2.64 -6.18 59.37
C ALA A 14 3.90 -5.50 58.78
N THR A 15 4.97 -6.26 58.54
CA THR A 15 6.22 -5.76 57.95
C THR A 15 6.12 -5.63 56.43
N ILE A 16 5.34 -6.49 55.76
CA ILE A 16 5.08 -6.40 54.30
C ILE A 16 4.13 -5.22 53.97
N LEU A 17 3.29 -4.80 54.91
CA LEU A 17 2.36 -3.66 54.74
C LEU A 17 2.99 -2.28 55.01
N THR A 18 4.23 -2.20 55.49
CA THR A 18 4.87 -0.91 55.87
C THR A 18 6.01 -0.45 54.97
N GLU A 19 6.35 -1.17 53.90
CA GLU A 19 7.41 -0.78 52.95
C GLU A 19 6.96 -0.64 51.48
N SER A 20 5.67 -0.61 51.20
CA SER A 20 5.18 -0.10 49.91
C SER A 20 5.16 1.42 49.93
N GLN A 21 6.34 2.04 49.96
CA GLN A 21 6.47 3.45 49.58
C GLN A 21 5.76 3.64 48.23
N GLU A 22 4.89 4.64 48.13
CA GLU A 22 4.21 5.08 46.92
C GLU A 22 5.23 5.52 45.86
N GLN A 23 5.96 4.59 45.28
CA GLN A 23 6.76 4.85 44.10
C GLN A 23 5.78 4.97 42.95
N THR A 24 5.47 6.22 42.60
CA THR A 24 4.80 6.53 41.35
C THR A 24 5.58 5.82 40.24
N PRO A 25 4.96 4.88 39.50
CA PRO A 25 5.70 4.11 38.52
C PRO A 25 6.37 5.07 37.54
N PRO A 26 7.64 4.85 37.13
CA PRO A 26 8.44 5.83 36.39
C PRO A 26 7.74 6.37 35.12
N ILE A 27 6.91 5.55 34.47
CA ILE A 27 6.16 5.96 33.28
C ILE A 27 5.11 7.05 33.57
N LEU A 28 4.68 7.20 34.82
CA LEU A 28 3.78 8.25 35.29
C LEU A 28 4.52 9.52 35.74
N THR A 29 5.85 9.54 35.73
CA THR A 29 6.67 10.74 36.00
C THR A 29 7.27 11.36 34.74
N LEU A 30 7.29 10.62 33.63
CA LEU A 30 7.74 11.13 32.33
C LEU A 30 6.90 12.33 31.86
N PRO A 31 7.47 13.29 31.12
CA PRO A 31 6.71 14.34 30.43
C PRO A 31 5.71 13.78 29.41
N ASN A 32 4.65 14.53 29.12
CA ASN A 32 3.60 14.07 28.19
C ASN A 32 4.13 13.84 26.77
N GLU A 33 5.12 14.62 26.35
CA GLU A 33 5.76 14.52 25.04
C GLU A 33 6.50 13.20 24.89
N ILE A 34 7.20 12.76 25.95
CA ILE A 34 7.92 11.49 25.96
C ILE A 34 6.95 10.31 25.95
N VAL A 35 5.86 10.40 26.72
CA VAL A 35 4.83 9.35 26.70
C VAL A 35 4.11 9.29 25.35
N ALA A 36 3.86 10.44 24.71
CA ALA A 36 3.29 10.48 23.37
C ALA A 36 4.22 9.86 22.32
N GLU A 37 5.54 10.08 22.42
CA GLU A 37 6.52 9.42 21.55
C GLU A 37 6.53 7.90 21.78
N ILE A 38 6.50 7.45 23.04
CA ILE A 38 6.36 6.02 23.36
C ILE A 38 5.09 5.44 22.74
N PHE A 39 3.97 6.17 22.78
CA PHE A 39 2.73 5.74 22.13
C PHE A 39 2.89 5.63 20.61
N SER A 40 3.59 6.58 19.97
CA SER A 40 3.87 6.51 18.54
C SER A 40 4.73 5.31 18.16
N GLN A 41 5.70 4.93 19.00
CA GLN A 41 6.52 3.73 18.79
C GLN A 41 5.78 2.41 19.09
N TYR A 42 4.72 2.47 19.90
CA TYR A 42 3.86 1.32 20.18
C TYR A 42 2.92 0.99 19.01
N LEU A 43 2.50 1.99 18.24
CA LEU A 43 1.66 1.80 17.06
C LEU A 43 2.50 1.30 15.87
N PRO A 44 1.88 0.65 14.88
CA PRO A 44 2.55 0.38 13.61
C PRO A 44 3.14 1.66 13.00
N PRO A 45 4.32 1.58 12.38
CA PRO A 45 4.98 2.75 11.83
C PRO A 45 4.11 3.39 10.75
N TYR A 46 3.84 4.69 10.89
CA TYR A 46 3.11 5.44 9.87
C TYR A 46 3.83 5.34 8.51
N PRO A 47 3.12 5.11 7.38
CA PRO A 47 1.67 5.20 7.17
C PRO A 47 0.86 3.92 7.41
N THR A 48 1.44 2.89 8.04
CA THR A 48 0.72 1.64 8.33
C THR A 48 -0.45 1.87 9.28
N TYR A 49 -1.52 1.09 9.09
CA TYR A 49 -2.75 1.23 9.83
C TYR A 49 -2.66 0.50 11.18
N PRO A 50 -2.96 1.16 12.31
CA PRO A 50 -3.08 0.48 13.59
C PRO A 50 -4.26 -0.48 13.58
N SER A 51 -4.20 -1.53 14.41
CA SER A 51 -5.39 -2.34 14.68
C SER A 51 -6.52 -1.44 15.15
N SER A 52 -7.73 -1.75 14.70
CA SER A 52 -8.89 -0.99 15.15
C SER A 52 -9.07 -1.21 16.66
N THR A 53 -8.91 -2.42 17.20
CA THR A 53 -9.02 -2.73 18.64
C THR A 53 -7.85 -3.53 19.17
N GLY A 54 -7.60 -3.46 20.47
CA GLY A 54 -6.62 -4.30 21.15
C GLY A 54 -5.19 -3.81 20.94
N GLU A 55 -4.22 -4.72 21.02
CA GLU A 55 -2.81 -4.37 20.96
C GLU A 55 -2.43 -3.67 19.64
N GLY A 56 -1.51 -2.71 19.72
CA GLY A 56 -1.10 -1.87 18.59
C GLY A 56 -2.16 -0.83 18.16
N SER A 57 -3.15 -0.55 19.02
CA SER A 57 -4.22 0.43 18.76
C SER A 57 -4.15 1.64 19.71
N PRO A 58 -4.41 2.87 19.23
CA PRO A 58 -4.59 4.02 20.13
C PRO A 58 -5.78 3.86 21.06
N GLU A 59 -6.75 2.99 20.72
CA GLU A 59 -7.88 2.65 21.59
C GLU A 59 -7.45 1.88 22.84
N PHE A 60 -6.47 0.98 22.71
CA PHE A 60 -5.97 0.22 23.85
C PHE A 60 -5.20 1.10 24.83
N LEU A 61 -4.43 2.08 24.35
CA LEU A 61 -3.76 3.05 25.22
C LEU A 61 -4.74 3.79 26.14
N ARG A 62 -6.00 3.94 25.73
CA ARG A 62 -7.06 4.58 26.54
C ARG A 62 -7.60 3.71 27.66
N THR A 63 -7.33 2.42 27.68
CA THR A 63 -7.86 1.50 28.71
C THR A 63 -6.94 1.39 29.92
N ILE A 64 -5.66 1.72 29.77
CA ILE A 64 -4.61 1.48 30.77
C ILE A 64 -4.80 2.34 32.03
N CYS A 65 -4.78 3.66 31.91
CA CYS A 65 -5.02 4.57 33.05
C CYS A 65 -5.62 5.91 32.60
N ARG A 66 -6.10 6.72 33.56
CA ARG A 66 -6.71 8.04 33.25
C ARG A 66 -5.75 8.98 32.51
N ARG A 67 -4.48 8.99 32.90
CA ARG A 67 -3.45 9.84 32.28
C ARG A 67 -3.25 9.46 30.81
N TRP A 68 -3.10 8.17 30.53
CA TRP A 68 -2.89 7.66 29.18
C TRP A 68 -4.11 7.86 28.30
N ARG A 69 -5.31 7.67 28.84
CA ARG A 69 -6.57 8.01 28.16
C ARG A 69 -6.60 9.46 27.73
N ASN A 70 -6.31 10.39 28.64
CA ASN A 70 -6.31 11.82 28.31
C ASN A 70 -5.24 12.14 27.26
N LEU A 71 -4.04 11.61 27.42
CA LEU A 71 -2.95 11.88 26.48
C LEU A 71 -3.25 11.31 25.10
N ALA A 72 -3.69 10.06 24.99
CA ALA A 72 -4.04 9.43 23.72
C ALA A 72 -5.17 10.19 23.01
N LEU A 73 -6.21 10.63 23.73
CA LEU A 73 -7.31 11.41 23.16
C LEU A 73 -6.87 12.78 22.61
N HIS A 74 -5.86 13.40 23.21
CA HIS A 74 -5.37 14.74 22.85
C HIS A 74 -4.07 14.71 22.05
N THR A 75 -3.68 13.56 21.50
CA THR A 75 -2.49 13.42 20.62
C THR A 75 -2.96 13.04 19.21
N PRO A 76 -3.27 14.02 18.33
CA PRO A 76 -3.89 13.75 17.03
C PRO A 76 -3.08 12.84 16.10
N SER A 77 -1.75 12.86 16.20
CA SER A 77 -0.86 12.02 15.39
C SER A 77 -1.07 10.53 15.60
N LEU A 78 -1.63 10.10 16.74
CA LEU A 78 -1.94 8.68 17.00
C LEU A 78 -3.17 8.19 16.23
N TRP A 79 -4.01 9.11 15.74
CA TRP A 79 -5.27 8.83 15.05
C TRP A 79 -5.17 9.10 13.55
N ARG A 80 -3.99 9.38 13.03
CA ARG A 80 -3.82 9.83 11.63
C ARG A 80 -3.86 8.70 10.59
N ALA A 81 -3.97 7.44 11.01
CA ALA A 81 -4.08 6.28 10.14
C ALA A 81 -5.29 5.41 10.51
N PHE A 82 -6.06 4.94 9.52
CA PHE A 82 -7.26 4.13 9.75
C PHE A 82 -7.51 3.14 8.62
N GLN A 83 -8.05 1.97 8.97
CA GLN A 83 -8.47 0.92 8.04
C GLN A 83 -9.96 0.61 8.24
N LEU A 84 -10.73 0.69 7.15
CA LEU A 84 -12.11 0.21 7.06
C LEU A 84 -12.17 -0.92 6.03
N GLY A 85 -12.56 -2.11 6.46
CA GLY A 85 -12.56 -3.33 5.65
C GLY A 85 -13.91 -3.70 5.04
N LEU A 86 -13.97 -4.92 4.48
CA LEU A 86 -15.03 -5.47 3.62
C LEU A 86 -16.45 -5.46 4.21
N TYR A 87 -16.58 -5.43 5.53
CA TYR A 87 -17.87 -5.37 6.20
C TYR A 87 -17.99 -3.98 6.81
N VAL A 88 -18.84 -3.15 6.21
CA VAL A 88 -19.17 -1.83 6.77
C VAL A 88 -20.44 -1.97 7.60
N THR A 89 -20.40 -1.46 8.82
CA THR A 89 -21.54 -1.34 9.72
C THR A 89 -21.64 0.11 10.20
N GLU A 90 -22.83 0.51 10.68
CA GLU A 90 -23.01 1.84 11.31
C GLU A 90 -21.99 2.10 12.44
N LYS A 91 -21.64 1.05 13.20
CA LYS A 91 -20.65 1.13 14.28
C LYS A 91 -19.26 1.48 13.73
N GLU A 92 -18.86 0.91 12.61
CA GLU A 92 -17.57 1.18 11.98
C GLU A 92 -17.52 2.56 11.32
N ILE A 93 -18.63 3.00 10.74
CA ILE A 93 -18.75 4.37 10.21
C ILE A 93 -18.60 5.39 11.33
N LYS A 94 -19.32 5.20 12.44
CA LYS A 94 -19.20 6.06 13.62
C LYS A 94 -17.77 6.06 14.15
N ARG A 95 -17.12 4.89 14.18
CA ARG A 95 -15.72 4.79 14.58
C ARG A 95 -14.79 5.56 13.65
N PHE A 96 -14.98 5.44 12.34
CA PHE A 96 -14.21 6.17 11.35
C PHE A 96 -14.36 7.68 11.54
N GLU A 97 -15.58 8.15 11.77
CA GLU A 97 -15.86 9.54 12.10
C GLU A 97 -15.14 10.01 13.37
N GLU A 98 -15.22 9.23 14.47
CA GLU A 98 -14.49 9.55 15.71
C GLU A 98 -12.97 9.61 15.49
N TRP A 99 -12.43 8.74 14.63
CA TRP A 99 -11.01 8.70 14.28
C TRP A 99 -10.59 9.96 13.49
N LEU A 100 -11.42 10.38 12.54
CA LEU A 100 -11.23 11.62 11.77
C LEU A 100 -11.30 12.86 12.68
N GLN A 101 -12.21 12.88 13.66
CA GLN A 101 -12.31 13.96 14.63
C GLN A 101 -11.07 14.04 15.53
N ARG A 102 -10.61 12.90 16.09
CA ARG A 102 -9.43 12.87 16.98
C ARG A 102 -8.13 13.19 16.27
N SER A 103 -8.01 12.87 14.99
CA SER A 103 -6.84 13.21 14.18
C SER A 103 -6.72 14.69 13.84
N GLY A 104 -7.73 15.51 14.13
CA GLY A 104 -7.66 16.97 14.04
C GLY A 104 -7.30 17.46 12.65
N SER A 105 -6.20 18.21 12.51
CA SER A 105 -5.71 18.73 11.23
C SER A 105 -4.57 17.89 10.62
N THR A 106 -4.23 16.74 11.23
CA THR A 106 -3.09 15.94 10.77
C THR A 106 -3.33 15.32 9.39
N PRO A 107 -2.27 15.11 8.59
CA PRO A 107 -2.36 14.37 7.33
C PRO A 107 -2.78 12.91 7.56
N LEU A 108 -3.64 12.40 6.69
CA LEU A 108 -4.32 11.11 6.85
C LEU A 108 -3.71 10.02 5.97
N SER A 109 -3.54 8.84 6.57
CA SER A 109 -3.41 7.58 5.81
C SER A 109 -4.66 6.73 5.97
N LEU A 110 -5.32 6.39 4.87
CA LEU A 110 -6.59 5.67 4.89
C LEU A 110 -6.51 4.47 3.96
N PHE A 111 -6.97 3.32 4.46
CA PHE A 111 -7.37 2.17 3.65
C PHE A 111 -8.87 2.00 3.82
N ILE A 112 -9.63 2.12 2.74
CA ILE A 112 -11.09 1.97 2.76
C ILE A 112 -11.51 1.01 1.64
N ASP A 113 -12.12 -0.10 2.02
CA ASP A 113 -12.70 -1.06 1.08
C ASP A 113 -14.22 -1.15 1.29
N ILE A 114 -14.96 -0.53 0.39
CA ILE A 114 -16.42 -0.55 0.34
C ILE A 114 -16.96 -1.06 -0.99
N ALA A 115 -16.09 -1.66 -1.82
CA ALA A 115 -16.46 -2.15 -3.16
C ALA A 115 -17.59 -3.19 -3.11
N ASN A 116 -17.65 -3.96 -2.01
CA ASN A 116 -18.64 -5.00 -1.78
C ASN A 116 -19.68 -4.61 -0.70
N ALA A 117 -19.76 -3.33 -0.32
CA ALA A 117 -20.76 -2.89 0.65
C ALA A 117 -22.17 -3.07 0.07
N ASN A 118 -23.03 -3.78 0.81
CA ASN A 118 -24.40 -4.08 0.36
C ASN A 118 -25.36 -2.90 0.53
N ASP A 119 -25.02 -1.97 1.41
CA ASP A 119 -25.87 -0.83 1.79
C ASP A 119 -25.34 0.46 1.16
N GLU A 120 -26.15 1.07 0.30
CA GLU A 120 -25.80 2.30 -0.43
C GLU A 120 -25.73 3.52 0.50
N ASP A 121 -26.56 3.58 1.54
CA ASP A 121 -26.56 4.70 2.49
C ASP A 121 -25.29 4.68 3.35
N GLN A 122 -24.85 3.49 3.75
CA GLN A 122 -23.58 3.31 4.45
C GLN A 122 -22.38 3.69 3.57
N SER A 123 -22.40 3.28 2.31
CA SER A 123 -21.37 3.64 1.33
C SER A 123 -21.32 5.16 1.13
N ALA A 124 -22.47 5.80 0.97
CA ALA A 124 -22.59 7.25 0.86
C ALA A 124 -22.07 7.99 2.10
N ALA A 125 -22.35 7.48 3.30
CA ALA A 125 -21.84 8.07 4.55
C ALA A 125 -20.31 8.02 4.63
N VAL A 126 -19.68 6.90 4.23
CA VAL A 126 -18.21 6.77 4.16
C VAL A 126 -17.62 7.71 3.12
N LEU A 127 -18.23 7.78 1.93
CA LEU A 127 -17.78 8.68 0.84
C LEU A 127 -17.87 10.16 1.23
N ARG A 128 -18.90 10.55 1.99
CA ARG A 128 -19.02 11.90 2.55
C ARG A 128 -17.85 12.21 3.50
N LEU A 129 -17.58 11.32 4.47
CA LEU A 129 -16.45 11.50 5.40
C LEU A 129 -15.10 11.60 4.68
N LEU A 130 -14.91 10.80 3.63
CA LEU A 130 -13.75 10.84 2.75
C LEU A 130 -13.63 12.17 2.02
N GLY A 131 -14.73 12.66 1.44
CA GLY A 131 -14.79 13.95 0.74
C GLY A 131 -14.50 15.14 1.66
N ASP A 132 -15.13 15.17 2.83
CA ASP A 132 -15.01 16.25 3.81
C ASP A 132 -13.57 16.39 4.35
N ASN A 133 -12.80 15.30 4.35
CA ASN A 133 -11.42 15.28 4.85
C ASN A 133 -10.36 15.22 3.73
N ARG A 134 -10.74 15.41 2.46
CA ARG A 134 -9.84 15.23 1.31
C ARG A 134 -8.59 16.10 1.34
N PHE A 135 -8.71 17.33 1.85
CA PHE A 135 -7.58 18.25 1.95
C PHE A 135 -6.44 17.72 2.85
N ARG A 136 -6.73 16.72 3.68
CA ARG A 136 -5.79 16.07 4.60
C ARG A 136 -5.19 14.78 4.05
N TRP A 137 -5.64 14.28 2.90
CA TRP A 137 -5.19 13.01 2.37
C TRP A 137 -3.68 13.01 2.08
N GLU A 138 -2.96 12.01 2.59
CA GLU A 138 -1.51 11.82 2.36
C GLU A 138 -1.22 10.47 1.71
N TYR A 139 -1.71 9.37 2.30
CA TYR A 139 -1.52 8.00 1.77
C TYR A 139 -2.86 7.27 1.72
N ILE A 140 -3.45 7.19 0.53
CA ILE A 140 -4.83 6.75 0.35
C ILE A 140 -4.88 5.49 -0.51
N THR A 141 -5.54 4.46 -0.01
CA THR A 141 -5.89 3.23 -0.71
C THR A 141 -7.40 3.03 -0.62
N LEU A 142 -8.07 3.00 -1.77
CA LEU A 142 -9.53 2.85 -1.85
C LEU A 142 -9.88 1.68 -2.76
N ALA A 143 -10.85 0.88 -2.34
CA ALA A 143 -11.56 -0.08 -3.19
C ALA A 143 -13.05 0.29 -3.19
N LEU A 144 -13.56 0.67 -4.37
CA LEU A 144 -14.89 1.26 -4.54
C LEU A 144 -15.68 0.60 -5.67
N LYS A 145 -16.99 0.87 -5.70
CA LYS A 145 -17.81 0.64 -6.88
C LYS A 145 -17.54 1.73 -7.93
N PRO A 146 -17.74 1.44 -9.21
CA PRO A 146 -17.52 2.44 -10.26
C PRO A 146 -18.34 3.73 -10.11
N SER A 147 -19.58 3.63 -9.63
CA SER A 147 -20.51 4.75 -9.46
C SER A 147 -20.02 5.78 -8.42
N GLU A 148 -19.10 5.39 -7.54
CA GLU A 148 -18.63 6.18 -6.40
C GLU A 148 -17.39 7.03 -6.71
N VAL A 149 -16.73 6.77 -7.84
CA VAL A 149 -15.45 7.39 -8.22
C VAL A 149 -15.58 8.89 -8.44
N ALA A 150 -16.72 9.33 -8.98
CA ALA A 150 -16.97 10.74 -9.25
C ALA A 150 -16.86 11.59 -7.97
N CYS A 151 -17.28 11.03 -6.83
CA CYS A 151 -17.23 11.67 -5.53
C CYS A 151 -15.81 11.96 -5.06
N LEU A 152 -14.78 11.26 -5.56
CA LEU A 152 -13.38 11.42 -5.14
C LEU A 152 -12.65 12.62 -5.77
N SER A 153 -13.20 13.23 -6.82
CA SER A 153 -12.51 14.29 -7.57
C SER A 153 -12.56 15.63 -6.83
N GLY A 154 -11.41 16.26 -6.58
CA GLY A 154 -11.33 17.54 -5.86
C GLY A 154 -9.93 17.87 -5.33
N TYR A 155 -9.84 18.84 -4.42
CA TYR A 155 -8.58 19.40 -3.90
C TYR A 155 -7.91 18.46 -2.89
N ALA A 156 -6.67 18.03 -3.16
CA ALA A 156 -5.92 17.06 -2.35
C ALA A 156 -4.42 17.45 -2.23
N PRO A 157 -4.09 18.55 -1.52
CA PRO A 157 -2.77 19.19 -1.54
C PRO A 157 -1.65 18.41 -0.82
N LEU A 158 -2.03 17.53 0.10
CA LEU A 158 -1.08 16.74 0.88
C LEU A 158 -0.82 15.35 0.29
N LEU A 159 -1.51 15.00 -0.81
CA LEU A 159 -1.54 13.63 -1.31
C LEU A 159 -0.17 13.22 -1.87
N VAL A 160 0.43 12.19 -1.27
CA VAL A 160 1.73 11.62 -1.65
C VAL A 160 1.55 10.31 -2.41
N ARG A 161 0.60 9.47 -1.96
CA ARG A 161 0.29 8.17 -2.55
C ARG A 161 -1.22 8.01 -2.73
N PHE A 162 -1.62 7.60 -3.92
CA PHE A 162 -3.02 7.29 -4.22
C PHE A 162 -3.14 5.93 -4.91
N LYS A 163 -3.97 5.06 -4.35
CA LYS A 163 -4.35 3.79 -4.95
C LYS A 163 -5.86 3.71 -5.01
N LEU A 164 -6.38 3.39 -6.19
CA LEU A 164 -7.81 3.19 -6.39
C LEU A 164 -8.04 1.91 -7.18
N VAL A 165 -8.82 1.03 -6.58
CA VAL A 165 -9.31 -0.21 -7.17
C VAL A 165 -10.79 -0.07 -7.40
N ILE A 166 -11.23 -0.39 -8.62
CA ILE A 166 -12.64 -0.47 -8.96
C ILE A 166 -12.94 -1.91 -9.36
N ASN A 167 -13.88 -2.54 -8.66
CA ASN A 167 -14.39 -3.85 -9.01
C ASN A 167 -15.41 -3.68 -10.16
N THR A 168 -15.14 -4.16 -11.38
CA THR A 168 -16.04 -3.87 -12.51
C THR A 168 -15.96 -4.80 -13.72
N ASP A 169 -17.14 -5.08 -14.30
CA ASP A 169 -17.42 -5.38 -15.72
C ASP A 169 -18.21 -4.24 -16.41
N GLU A 170 -18.49 -3.15 -15.69
CA GLU A 170 -19.36 -2.04 -16.12
C GLU A 170 -18.59 -0.87 -16.75
N LYS A 171 -19.23 -0.26 -17.77
CA LYS A 171 -18.69 0.80 -18.65
C LYS A 171 -18.70 2.21 -18.02
N TYR A 172 -18.09 2.42 -16.86
CA TYR A 172 -18.01 3.79 -16.31
C TYR A 172 -16.83 4.57 -16.88
N GLN A 173 -17.09 5.83 -17.23
CA GLN A 173 -16.24 6.66 -18.09
C GLN A 173 -15.76 7.96 -17.44
N THR A 174 -16.06 8.22 -16.16
CA THR A 174 -15.64 9.46 -15.51
C THR A 174 -14.19 9.38 -15.03
N PRO A 175 -13.27 10.18 -15.59
CA PRO A 175 -11.89 10.18 -15.14
C PRO A 175 -11.78 10.80 -13.75
N ILE A 176 -10.96 10.20 -12.89
CA ILE A 176 -10.61 10.78 -11.59
C ILE A 176 -9.90 12.12 -11.80
N ARG A 177 -10.15 13.12 -10.94
CA ARG A 177 -9.48 14.44 -10.98
C ARG A 177 -9.03 14.88 -9.59
N LEU A 178 -7.74 14.74 -9.28
CA LEU A 178 -7.13 15.16 -8.02
C LEU A 178 -6.40 16.49 -8.23
N LYS A 179 -7.04 17.58 -7.82
CA LYS A 179 -6.55 18.95 -8.01
C LYS A 179 -5.49 19.30 -6.96
N SER A 180 -4.44 20.00 -7.39
CA SER A 180 -3.34 20.48 -6.55
C SER A 180 -2.61 19.40 -5.76
N ALA A 181 -2.63 18.17 -6.27
CA ALA A 181 -1.91 17.05 -5.67
C ALA A 181 -0.41 17.10 -5.99
N ASP A 182 0.26 18.24 -5.76
CA ASP A 182 1.64 18.53 -6.20
C ASP A 182 2.72 17.69 -5.47
N ARG A 183 2.30 16.95 -4.44
CA ARG A 183 3.12 16.02 -3.67
C ARG A 183 2.99 14.58 -4.13
N LEU A 184 2.10 14.29 -5.08
CA LEU A 184 1.82 12.92 -5.50
C LEU A 184 3.07 12.35 -6.18
N ARG A 185 3.56 11.23 -5.69
CA ARG A 185 4.72 10.51 -6.25
C ARG A 185 4.36 9.12 -6.73
N PHE A 186 3.34 8.51 -6.12
CA PHE A 186 2.89 7.17 -6.43
C PHE A 186 1.40 7.17 -6.78
N LEU A 187 1.06 6.60 -7.93
CA LEU A 187 -0.30 6.44 -8.41
C LEU A 187 -0.56 4.98 -8.84
N SER A 188 -1.54 4.30 -8.25
CA SER A 188 -2.00 2.98 -8.70
C SER A 188 -3.47 3.01 -9.05
N LEU A 189 -3.80 2.58 -10.26
CA LEU A 189 -5.16 2.59 -10.79
C LEU A 189 -5.50 1.21 -11.36
N TRP A 190 -6.54 0.58 -10.82
CA TRP A 190 -7.10 -0.66 -11.34
C TRP A 190 -8.52 -0.41 -11.83
N ASN A 191 -8.73 -0.59 -13.14
CA ASN A 191 -10.00 -0.33 -13.83
C ASN A 191 -10.49 1.14 -13.73
N VAL A 192 -9.60 2.10 -13.47
CA VAL A 192 -9.97 3.51 -13.31
C VAL A 192 -9.77 4.29 -14.62
N PRO A 193 -10.80 4.96 -15.15
CA PRO A 193 -10.65 5.91 -16.25
C PRO A 193 -9.76 7.09 -15.84
N ARG A 194 -8.93 7.55 -16.76
CA ARG A 194 -7.96 8.64 -16.53
C ARG A 194 -7.69 9.39 -17.82
N ASN A 195 -7.26 10.64 -17.69
CA ASN A 195 -6.82 11.47 -18.82
C ASN A 195 -5.75 12.47 -18.37
N ASP A 196 -5.35 13.34 -19.27
CA ASP A 196 -4.28 14.32 -19.10
C ASP A 196 -4.55 15.31 -17.95
N SER A 197 -5.81 15.49 -17.56
CA SER A 197 -6.25 16.36 -16.47
C SER A 197 -6.54 15.61 -15.16
N SER A 198 -6.26 14.31 -15.08
CA SER A 198 -6.56 13.51 -13.89
C SER A 198 -5.70 13.87 -12.69
N VAL A 199 -4.41 14.09 -12.91
CA VAL A 199 -3.41 14.50 -11.92
C VAL A 199 -2.36 15.35 -12.62
N HIS A 200 -1.48 16.02 -11.87
CA HIS A 200 -0.21 16.48 -12.42
C HIS A 200 0.67 15.24 -12.63
N TRP A 201 0.97 14.91 -13.88
CA TRP A 201 1.65 13.66 -14.23
C TRP A 201 3.17 13.76 -14.10
N GLU A 202 3.72 14.96 -14.30
CA GLU A 202 5.16 15.23 -14.36
C GLU A 202 5.88 14.95 -13.05
N GLN A 203 5.19 14.99 -11.93
CA GLN A 203 5.72 14.74 -10.60
C GLN A 203 5.79 13.26 -10.20
N LEU A 204 5.10 12.38 -10.96
CA LEU A 204 5.03 10.97 -10.62
C LEU A 204 6.39 10.31 -10.85
N THR A 205 6.81 9.52 -9.86
CA THR A 205 8.02 8.69 -9.95
C THR A 205 7.66 7.21 -10.05
N CYS A 206 6.49 6.84 -9.55
CA CYS A 206 6.01 5.46 -9.53
C CYS A 206 4.56 5.38 -9.99
N MET A 207 4.26 4.42 -10.87
CA MET A 207 2.90 4.22 -11.37
C MET A 207 2.56 2.74 -11.51
N SER A 208 1.32 2.38 -11.21
CA SER A 208 0.81 1.04 -11.47
C SER A 208 -0.53 1.11 -12.19
N LEU A 209 -0.64 0.45 -13.35
CA LEU A 209 -1.86 0.41 -14.12
C LEU A 209 -2.27 -1.04 -14.34
N PHE A 210 -3.48 -1.38 -13.89
CA PHE A 210 -3.99 -2.74 -13.97
C PHE A 210 -5.20 -2.82 -14.88
N ASN A 211 -5.23 -3.90 -15.66
CA ASN A 211 -6.28 -4.19 -16.64
C ASN A 211 -6.41 -3.09 -17.72
N VAL A 212 -5.29 -2.67 -18.29
CA VAL A 212 -5.21 -1.54 -19.22
C VAL A 212 -4.81 -1.99 -20.63
N SER A 213 -5.33 -1.34 -21.67
CA SER A 213 -4.85 -1.59 -23.04
C SER A 213 -3.41 -1.07 -23.23
N ILE A 214 -2.69 -1.62 -24.20
CA ILE A 214 -1.33 -1.14 -24.54
C ILE A 214 -1.35 0.34 -24.95
N GLU A 215 -2.36 0.77 -25.71
CA GLU A 215 -2.51 2.14 -26.18
C GLU A 215 -2.74 3.13 -25.03
N ASP A 216 -3.67 2.81 -24.13
CA ASP A 216 -3.95 3.65 -22.96
C ASP A 216 -2.74 3.71 -22.02
N ALA A 217 -2.02 2.60 -21.86
CA ALA A 217 -0.79 2.57 -21.07
C ALA A 217 0.30 3.45 -21.71
N ALA A 218 0.50 3.35 -23.02
CA ALA A 218 1.49 4.15 -23.75
C ALA A 218 1.18 5.65 -23.65
N HIS A 219 -0.09 6.03 -23.86
CA HIS A 219 -0.56 7.41 -23.68
C HIS A 219 -0.28 7.91 -22.25
N THR A 220 -0.65 7.11 -21.24
CA THR A 220 -0.50 7.52 -19.84
C THR A 220 0.97 7.65 -19.43
N VAL A 221 1.83 6.73 -19.86
CA VAL A 221 3.27 6.77 -19.57
C VAL A 221 3.94 7.99 -20.20
N ALA A 222 3.49 8.41 -21.39
CA ALA A 222 4.01 9.61 -22.05
C ALA A 222 3.74 10.91 -21.28
N LEU A 223 2.65 10.97 -20.50
CA LEU A 223 2.31 12.13 -19.67
C LEU A 223 3.25 12.29 -18.46
N ALA A 224 3.94 11.23 -18.04
CA ALA A 224 4.68 11.18 -16.78
C ALA A 224 6.21 11.00 -17.01
N PRO A 225 6.92 12.04 -17.49
CA PRO A 225 8.33 11.94 -17.92
C PRO A 225 9.34 11.61 -16.82
N ASN A 226 8.95 11.69 -15.55
CA ASN A 226 9.82 11.44 -14.40
C ASN A 226 9.66 10.05 -13.78
N LEU A 227 8.87 9.17 -14.41
CA LEU A 227 8.70 7.79 -13.94
C LEU A 227 10.01 7.01 -13.90
N ARG A 228 10.20 6.31 -12.77
CA ARG A 228 11.30 5.38 -12.52
C ARG A 228 10.82 3.95 -12.32
N CYS A 229 9.68 3.80 -11.68
CA CYS A 229 9.10 2.51 -11.32
C CYS A 229 7.71 2.36 -11.94
N CYS A 230 7.49 1.27 -12.67
CA CYS A 230 6.16 0.96 -13.22
C CYS A 230 5.73 -0.47 -12.90
N ALA A 231 4.43 -0.67 -12.72
CA ALA A 231 3.82 -1.99 -12.74
C ALA A 231 2.64 -2.01 -13.72
N PHE A 232 2.58 -3.03 -14.56
CA PHE A 232 1.50 -3.17 -15.54
C PHE A 232 0.83 -4.52 -15.46
N SER A 233 -0.49 -4.51 -15.56
CA SER A 233 -1.27 -5.65 -16.05
C SER A 233 -1.98 -5.22 -17.33
N LEU A 234 -1.44 -5.68 -18.46
CA LEU A 234 -1.88 -5.27 -19.79
C LEU A 234 -2.92 -6.26 -20.35
N ARG A 235 -3.86 -5.73 -21.12
CA ARG A 235 -4.80 -6.50 -21.94
C ARG A 235 -4.37 -6.46 -23.40
N GLU A 236 -4.58 -7.56 -24.11
CA GLU A 236 -4.48 -7.58 -25.57
C GLU A 236 -5.53 -6.65 -26.20
N ALA A 237 -5.10 -5.88 -27.20
CA ALA A 237 -6.01 -5.12 -28.03
C ALA A 237 -6.70 -6.08 -29.01
N ALA A 238 -7.98 -5.81 -29.34
CA ALA A 238 -8.70 -6.54 -30.38
C ALA A 238 -8.13 -6.31 -31.80
N THR A 239 -7.27 -5.30 -31.95
CA THR A 239 -6.63 -4.89 -33.20
C THR A 239 -5.12 -4.75 -33.01
N TYR A 240 -4.34 -5.26 -33.96
CA TYR A 240 -2.89 -5.07 -33.97
C TYR A 240 -2.57 -3.58 -34.13
N SER A 241 -1.95 -3.00 -33.11
CA SER A 241 -1.50 -1.62 -33.07
C SER A 241 0.02 -1.65 -32.91
N GLU A 242 0.76 -0.90 -33.74
CA GLU A 242 2.22 -0.73 -33.62
C GLU A 242 2.60 0.21 -32.46
N THR A 243 1.72 0.36 -31.46
CA THR A 243 1.93 1.28 -30.35
C THR A 243 2.87 0.67 -29.33
N PHE A 244 3.96 1.39 -29.03
CA PHE A 244 4.91 1.01 -27.99
C PHE A 244 4.73 1.86 -26.74
N ILE A 245 4.77 1.21 -25.58
CA ILE A 245 4.97 1.86 -24.29
C ILE A 245 6.46 2.16 -24.19
N GLN A 246 6.80 3.43 -24.39
CA GLN A 246 8.18 3.91 -24.40
C GLN A 246 8.43 4.89 -23.25
N HIS A 247 9.57 4.73 -22.58
CA HIS A 247 10.00 5.67 -21.53
C HIS A 247 11.51 5.62 -21.30
N SER A 248 12.13 6.79 -21.19
CA SER A 248 13.59 6.91 -21.11
C SER A 248 14.16 6.79 -19.69
N ARG A 249 13.34 6.87 -18.65
CA ARG A 249 13.80 6.88 -17.24
C ARG A 249 13.30 5.74 -16.37
N ILE A 250 12.39 4.89 -16.88
CA ILE A 250 11.93 3.73 -16.12
C ILE A 250 13.12 2.77 -15.98
N ASP A 251 13.52 2.53 -14.74
CA ASP A 251 14.60 1.61 -14.37
C ASP A 251 14.08 0.32 -13.72
N THR A 252 12.83 0.33 -13.25
CA THR A 252 12.18 -0.78 -12.56
C THR A 252 10.80 -1.05 -13.15
N LEU A 253 10.54 -2.29 -13.58
CA LEU A 253 9.28 -2.70 -14.17
C LEU A 253 8.78 -4.02 -13.57
N ILE A 254 7.49 -4.07 -13.27
CA ILE A 254 6.77 -5.29 -12.93
C ILE A 254 5.69 -5.54 -13.97
N LEU A 255 5.66 -6.76 -14.51
CA LEU A 255 4.63 -7.21 -15.43
C LEU A 255 3.82 -8.31 -14.76
N ILE A 256 2.55 -8.02 -14.50
CA ILE A 256 1.59 -8.95 -13.92
C ILE A 256 0.67 -9.41 -15.03
N TYR A 257 0.86 -10.64 -15.50
CA TYR A 257 0.17 -11.14 -16.68
C TYR A 257 -0.74 -12.33 -16.38
N PHE A 258 -1.87 -12.33 -17.09
CA PHE A 258 -2.79 -13.46 -17.13
C PHE A 258 -2.48 -14.38 -18.32
N ILE A 259 -2.29 -13.81 -19.52
CA ILE A 259 -2.07 -14.56 -20.76
C ILE A 259 -0.62 -14.48 -21.21
N ALA A 260 -0.11 -13.26 -21.42
CA ALA A 260 1.25 -13.02 -21.90
C ALA A 260 1.85 -11.76 -21.23
N PRO A 261 3.18 -11.68 -21.09
CA PRO A 261 3.83 -10.53 -20.46
C PRO A 261 3.86 -9.28 -21.35
N HIS A 262 3.52 -9.38 -22.64
CA HIS A 262 3.52 -8.28 -23.62
C HIS A 262 4.84 -7.52 -23.71
N LEU A 263 5.97 -8.23 -23.54
CA LEU A 263 7.30 -7.64 -23.63
C LEU A 263 7.53 -6.94 -24.97
N ASP A 264 6.91 -7.42 -26.06
CA ASP A 264 7.05 -6.84 -27.41
C ASP A 264 6.44 -5.44 -27.57
N ALA A 265 5.57 -5.02 -26.64
CA ALA A 265 4.99 -3.68 -26.62
C ALA A 265 5.87 -2.63 -25.93
N LEU A 266 7.05 -3.01 -25.40
CA LEU A 266 7.86 -2.14 -24.54
C LEU A 266 9.15 -1.67 -25.21
N ILE A 267 9.50 -0.40 -25.00
CA ILE A 267 10.81 0.20 -25.34
C ILE A 267 11.32 1.02 -24.14
N LEU A 268 12.17 0.41 -23.31
CA LEU A 268 12.58 0.95 -22.02
C LEU A 268 14.12 0.93 -21.87
N PRO A 269 14.85 1.86 -22.49
CA PRO A 269 16.32 1.82 -22.57
C PRO A 269 17.04 1.89 -21.23
N SER A 270 16.44 2.50 -20.21
CA SER A 270 17.03 2.62 -18.87
C SER A 270 16.67 1.48 -17.93
N LEU A 271 15.93 0.46 -18.40
CA LEU A 271 15.45 -0.62 -17.54
C LEU A 271 16.61 -1.45 -16.98
N ARG A 272 16.59 -1.67 -15.66
CA ARG A 272 17.59 -2.43 -14.91
C ARG A 272 16.98 -3.58 -14.12
N ARG A 273 15.74 -3.43 -13.64
CA ARG A 273 15.04 -4.40 -12.80
C ARG A 273 13.73 -4.76 -13.47
N LEU A 274 13.55 -6.05 -13.76
CA LEU A 274 12.36 -6.57 -14.41
C LEU A 274 11.79 -7.72 -13.59
N GLU A 275 10.51 -7.65 -13.27
CA GLU A 275 9.75 -8.75 -12.71
C GLU A 275 8.69 -9.19 -13.72
N ILE A 276 8.60 -10.50 -13.93
CA ILE A 276 7.58 -11.13 -14.74
C ILE A 276 6.82 -12.09 -13.82
N SER A 277 5.58 -11.71 -13.51
CA SER A 277 4.72 -12.36 -12.54
C SER A 277 3.47 -12.88 -13.24
N GLY A 278 3.38 -14.21 -13.36
CA GLY A 278 2.33 -14.89 -14.10
C GLY A 278 1.37 -15.66 -13.22
N TYR A 279 0.14 -15.85 -13.73
CA TYR A 279 -0.79 -16.85 -13.18
C TYR A 279 -0.68 -18.20 -13.92
N HIS A 280 0.01 -18.24 -15.06
CA HIS A 280 0.21 -19.42 -15.91
C HIS A 280 1.63 -19.46 -16.52
N THR A 281 2.11 -20.67 -16.82
CA THR A 281 3.39 -20.90 -17.51
C THR A 281 3.30 -20.45 -18.98
N PRO A 282 4.21 -19.61 -19.50
CA PRO A 282 4.22 -19.25 -20.91
C PRO A 282 4.56 -20.47 -21.78
N ALA A 283 3.78 -20.71 -22.81
CA ALA A 283 3.85 -21.92 -23.64
C ALA A 283 5.00 -21.95 -24.67
N ASN A 284 6.25 -21.65 -24.27
CA ASN A 284 7.50 -21.69 -25.09
C ASN A 284 8.02 -20.36 -25.67
N THR A 285 7.67 -19.19 -25.13
CA THR A 285 8.11 -17.88 -25.71
C THR A 285 8.83 -16.94 -24.73
N GLY A 286 9.08 -17.36 -23.49
CA GLY A 286 9.63 -16.46 -22.45
C GLY A 286 11.02 -15.91 -22.76
N VAL A 287 12.00 -16.78 -23.03
CA VAL A 287 13.40 -16.38 -23.22
C VAL A 287 13.61 -15.59 -24.51
N ASP A 288 12.98 -16.00 -25.62
CA ASP A 288 13.12 -15.32 -26.91
C ASP A 288 12.43 -13.96 -26.92
N SER A 289 11.23 -13.85 -26.34
CA SER A 289 10.54 -12.56 -26.19
C SER A 289 11.35 -11.60 -25.30
N LEU A 290 11.98 -12.12 -24.24
CA LEU A 290 12.87 -11.34 -23.38
C LEU A 290 14.14 -10.86 -24.12
N ARG A 291 14.73 -11.71 -24.96
CA ARG A 291 15.86 -11.34 -25.83
C ARG A 291 15.43 -10.28 -26.86
N GLY A 292 14.26 -10.46 -27.48
CA GLY A 292 13.67 -9.49 -28.40
C GLY A 292 13.48 -8.13 -27.74
N PHE A 293 12.90 -8.11 -26.54
CA PHE A 293 12.70 -6.91 -25.74
C PHE A 293 14.00 -6.21 -25.35
N THR A 294 14.98 -6.94 -24.82
CA THR A 294 16.26 -6.34 -24.40
C THR A 294 17.03 -5.78 -25.58
N ASN A 295 17.03 -6.46 -26.73
CA ASN A 295 17.61 -5.95 -27.97
C ASN A 295 16.90 -4.70 -28.49
N ARG A 296 15.56 -4.71 -28.51
CA ARG A 296 14.74 -3.57 -28.98
C ARG A 296 14.88 -2.35 -28.07
N SER A 297 14.84 -2.56 -26.76
CA SER A 297 15.02 -1.50 -25.77
C SER A 297 16.47 -1.05 -25.63
N ARG A 298 17.44 -1.89 -26.03
CA ARG A 298 18.88 -1.70 -25.76
C ARG A 298 19.20 -1.50 -24.28
N CYS A 299 18.38 -2.08 -23.41
CA CYS A 299 18.55 -2.00 -21.96
C CYS A 299 19.53 -3.06 -21.47
N ARG A 300 20.06 -2.87 -20.26
CA ARG A 300 20.95 -3.83 -19.59
C ARG A 300 20.35 -4.18 -18.24
N LEU A 301 19.67 -5.32 -18.21
CA LEU A 301 19.10 -5.82 -16.98
C LEU A 301 20.22 -6.18 -15.99
N THR A 302 19.95 -5.87 -14.73
CA THR A 302 20.77 -6.23 -13.58
C THR A 302 20.05 -7.28 -12.75
N HIS A 303 18.72 -7.20 -12.68
CA HIS A 303 17.87 -8.14 -11.94
C HIS A 303 16.69 -8.55 -12.82
N LEU A 304 16.45 -9.85 -12.89
CA LEU A 304 15.26 -10.45 -13.46
C LEU A 304 14.61 -11.32 -12.38
N ARG A 305 13.38 -11.00 -12.00
CA ARG A 305 12.60 -11.82 -11.06
C ARG A 305 11.47 -12.52 -11.82
N LEU A 306 11.38 -13.83 -11.68
CA LEU A 306 10.36 -14.65 -12.32
C LEU A 306 9.48 -15.24 -11.22
N VAL A 307 8.21 -14.84 -11.19
CA VAL A 307 7.26 -15.27 -10.15
C VAL A 307 6.18 -16.14 -10.78
N ASP A 308 6.11 -17.40 -10.35
CA ASP A 308 5.18 -18.40 -10.88
C ASP A 308 4.66 -19.28 -9.72
N PRO A 309 3.33 -19.51 -9.61
CA PRO A 309 2.76 -20.40 -8.61
C PRO A 309 3.22 -21.86 -8.70
N THR A 310 3.72 -22.32 -9.86
CA THR A 310 3.98 -23.75 -10.10
C THR A 310 5.45 -24.18 -9.88
N GLU A 311 6.33 -23.27 -9.46
CA GLU A 311 7.78 -23.45 -9.30
C GLU A 311 8.55 -23.97 -10.55
N ARG A 312 7.86 -24.19 -11.68
CA ARG A 312 8.44 -24.79 -12.90
C ARG A 312 9.56 -23.94 -13.48
N VAL A 313 9.46 -22.62 -13.36
CA VAL A 313 10.50 -21.69 -13.84
C VAL A 313 11.86 -21.96 -13.18
N ARG A 314 11.90 -22.52 -11.97
CA ARG A 314 13.17 -22.95 -11.34
C ARG A 314 13.94 -23.92 -12.22
N SER A 315 13.26 -24.81 -12.95
CA SER A 315 13.91 -25.76 -13.86
C SER A 315 14.41 -25.13 -15.17
N GLU A 316 14.00 -23.90 -15.48
CA GLU A 316 14.42 -23.17 -16.69
C GLU A 316 15.39 -22.01 -16.41
N LEU A 317 15.78 -21.80 -15.15
CA LEU A 317 16.67 -20.71 -14.72
C LEU A 317 17.94 -20.60 -15.58
N ASP A 318 18.59 -21.73 -15.86
CA ASP A 318 19.81 -21.78 -16.67
C ASP A 318 19.62 -21.20 -18.07
N LYS A 319 18.42 -21.37 -18.66
CA LYS A 319 18.09 -20.80 -19.98
C LYS A 319 18.03 -19.28 -19.94
N TYR A 320 17.42 -18.72 -18.89
CA TYR A 320 17.34 -17.26 -18.70
C TYR A 320 18.71 -16.65 -18.40
N GLN A 321 19.49 -17.28 -17.52
CA GLN A 321 20.85 -16.84 -17.21
C GLN A 321 21.77 -16.86 -18.44
N SER A 322 21.68 -17.92 -19.26
CA SER A 322 22.43 -18.03 -20.51
C SER A 322 22.03 -16.99 -21.54
N ALA A 323 20.74 -16.61 -21.58
CA ALA A 323 20.24 -15.61 -22.52
C ALA A 323 20.59 -14.17 -22.13
N LEU A 324 20.76 -13.89 -20.84
CA LEU A 324 21.03 -12.58 -20.28
C LEU A 324 22.28 -12.59 -19.39
N PRO A 325 23.48 -12.70 -20.00
CA PRO A 325 24.72 -12.76 -19.23
C PRO A 325 24.91 -11.49 -18.39
N GLY A 326 25.25 -11.66 -17.10
CA GLY A 326 25.43 -10.56 -16.15
C GLY A 326 24.14 -10.05 -15.48
N THR A 327 22.99 -10.67 -15.74
CA THR A 327 21.74 -10.41 -15.01
C THR A 327 21.59 -11.41 -13.86
N LEU A 328 21.29 -10.92 -12.65
CA LEU A 328 20.89 -11.77 -11.54
C LEU A 328 19.45 -12.26 -11.78
N VAL A 329 19.28 -13.56 -12.00
CA VAL A 329 17.96 -14.18 -12.22
C VAL A 329 17.49 -14.83 -10.93
N LEU A 330 16.38 -14.34 -10.39
CA LEU A 330 15.72 -14.83 -9.18
C LEU A 330 14.38 -15.46 -9.56
N THR A 331 14.02 -16.54 -8.88
CA THR A 331 12.66 -17.10 -8.93
C THR A 331 11.97 -16.88 -7.60
N ALA A 332 10.66 -16.65 -7.65
CA ALA A 332 9.84 -16.64 -6.45
C ALA A 332 8.55 -17.43 -6.65
N SER A 333 8.05 -18.02 -5.56
CA SER A 333 6.68 -18.51 -5.50
C SER A 333 5.78 -17.40 -4.97
N ARG A 334 4.68 -17.16 -5.65
CA ARG A 334 3.72 -16.15 -5.18
C ARG A 334 3.01 -16.69 -3.94
N LYS A 335 3.36 -16.18 -2.76
CA LYS A 335 2.49 -16.31 -1.58
C LYS A 335 1.22 -15.51 -1.87
N GLU A 336 0.05 -16.15 -1.79
CA GLU A 336 -1.26 -15.59 -2.18
C GLU A 336 -1.68 -14.33 -1.39
N GLN A 337 -0.93 -13.93 -0.36
CA GLN A 337 -1.22 -12.79 0.49
C GLN A 337 -0.60 -11.49 -0.04
N LEU A 338 -1.22 -10.88 -1.05
CA LEU A 338 -0.88 -9.52 -1.54
C LEU A 338 -1.50 -8.40 -0.69
N GLN A 339 -1.63 -8.59 0.62
CA GLN A 339 -2.27 -7.59 1.48
C GLN A 339 -1.30 -6.77 2.34
N GLU A 340 -0.03 -7.17 2.52
CA GLU A 340 0.83 -6.52 3.53
C GLU A 340 2.08 -5.77 3.05
N GLU A 341 2.55 -5.91 1.81
CA GLU A 341 3.82 -5.28 1.40
C GLU A 341 3.71 -4.44 0.13
N GLU A 342 2.69 -3.58 0.13
CA GLU A 342 2.16 -2.79 -0.98
C GLU A 342 3.16 -1.86 -1.73
N ASN A 343 4.41 -1.78 -1.31
CA ASN A 343 5.46 -0.92 -1.87
C ASN A 343 6.86 -1.58 -1.88
N TRP A 344 7.00 -2.80 -1.36
CA TRP A 344 8.33 -3.37 -1.08
C TRP A 344 9.12 -3.59 -2.36
N TRP A 345 8.43 -3.84 -3.47
CA TRP A 345 9.03 -3.96 -4.79
C TRP A 345 9.77 -2.70 -5.30
N MET A 346 9.59 -1.54 -4.67
CA MET A 346 10.35 -0.34 -4.99
C MET A 346 11.69 -0.24 -4.22
N THR A 347 11.91 -1.08 -3.21
CA THR A 347 13.11 -1.07 -2.38
C THR A 347 14.20 -1.98 -2.96
N ASP A 348 15.46 -1.66 -2.70
CA ASP A 348 16.56 -2.54 -3.10
C ASP A 348 16.54 -3.88 -2.36
N GLU A 349 15.99 -3.92 -1.15
CA GLU A 349 15.85 -5.13 -0.34
C GLU A 349 15.02 -6.20 -1.06
N TYR A 350 13.88 -5.81 -1.65
CA TYR A 350 13.04 -6.72 -2.41
C TYR A 350 13.77 -7.37 -3.58
N TRP A 351 14.62 -6.61 -4.27
CA TRP A 351 15.38 -7.11 -5.42
C TRP A 351 16.66 -7.88 -5.03
N ARG A 352 17.07 -7.81 -3.76
CA ARG A 352 18.19 -8.57 -3.19
C ARG A 352 17.74 -9.79 -2.38
N ALA A 353 16.47 -9.87 -2.02
CA ALA A 353 15.91 -11.00 -1.30
C ALA A 353 15.90 -12.24 -2.20
N GLU A 354 16.89 -13.10 -1.99
CA GLU A 354 16.81 -14.52 -2.35
C GLU A 354 15.76 -15.15 -1.43
N GLU A 355 14.81 -15.91 -1.99
CA GLU A 355 13.88 -16.67 -1.15
C GLU A 355 14.67 -17.61 -0.25
N THR A 356 14.64 -17.35 1.07
CA THR A 356 14.96 -18.33 2.12
C THR A 356 13.97 -19.48 2.14
#